data_AF-A0A661PNQ1-F1
#
_entry.id   AF-A0A661PNQ1-F1
#
_cell.length_a   1.000
_cell.length_b   1.000
_cell.length_c   1.000
_cell.angle_alpha   90.00
_cell.angle_beta   90.00
_cell.angle_gamma   90.00
#
_symmetry.space_group_name_H-M   'P 1'
#
loop_
_entity.id
_entity.type
_entity.pdbx_description
1 polymer ?
#
loop_
_entity_poly.entity_id
_entity_poly.type
_entity_poly.pdbx_seq_one_letter_code
_entity_poly.pdbx_strand_id
1 'polypeptide(L)' 'DKDILVACHKQPLSSSEIAIALGHKNLSGNIRKALPRLIKAGLLQYTIPDKPRSRLQKYRLTDRGREMLNKIGSN' A
#
# COMPACT_ATOMS: atom_id res chain seq x y z
N ASP A 1 4.59 4.09 -7.58
CA ASP A 1 3.56 3.08 -7.22
C ASP A 1 4.17 1.75 -6.78
N LYS A 2 5.16 1.17 -7.49
CA LYS A 2 5.88 -0.06 -7.07
C LYS A 2 6.40 0.01 -5.62
N ASP A 3 7.04 1.11 -5.24
CA ASP A 3 7.66 1.22 -3.91
C ASP A 3 6.64 1.13 -2.77
N ILE A 4 5.40 1.60 -2.98
CA ILE A 4 4.30 1.45 -2.02
C ILE A 4 3.96 -0.03 -1.81
N LEU A 5 3.93 -0.81 -2.90
CA LEU A 5 3.69 -2.25 -2.84
C LEU A 5 4.82 -2.96 -2.09
N VAL A 6 6.08 -2.60 -2.39
CA VAL A 6 7.26 -3.11 -1.68
C VAL A 6 7.18 -2.80 -0.18
N ALA A 7 6.83 -1.56 0.18
CA ALA A 7 6.68 -1.16 1.59
C ALA A 7 5.63 -2.01 2.32
N CYS A 8 4.52 -2.36 1.65
CA CYS A 8 3.45 -3.17 2.21
C CYS A 8 3.69 -4.70 2.11
N HIS A 9 4.84 -5.15 1.62
CA HIS A 9 5.08 -6.56 1.32
C HIS A 9 5.18 -7.44 2.58
N LYS A 10 5.91 -6.96 3.59
CA LYS A 10 6.15 -7.72 4.83
C LYS A 10 4.98 -7.64 5.81
N GLN A 11 4.34 -6.48 5.89
CA GLN A 11 3.26 -6.23 6.85
C GLN A 11 2.31 -5.13 6.35
N PRO A 12 1.07 -5.08 6.87
CA PRO A 12 0.18 -3.96 6.60
C PRO A 12 0.71 -2.65 7.17
N LEU A 13 0.61 -1.57 6.39
CA LEU A 13 1.04 -0.23 6.80
C LEU A 13 -0.10 0.79 6.61
N SER A 14 -0.19 1.77 7.48
CA SER A 14 -0.99 2.98 7.32
C SER A 14 -0.37 3.91 6.28
N SER A 15 -1.12 4.90 5.80
CA SER A 15 -0.58 5.87 4.82
C SER A 15 0.62 6.66 5.37
N SER A 16 0.65 6.96 6.68
CA SER A 16 1.78 7.61 7.33
C SER A 16 2.99 6.68 7.44
N GLU A 17 2.79 5.42 7.82
CA GLU A 17 3.87 4.43 7.87
C GLU A 17 4.45 4.18 6.46
N ILE A 18 3.62 4.18 5.41
CA ILE A 18 4.07 4.10 4.00
C ILE A 18 4.94 5.30 3.66
N ALA A 19 4.52 6.53 4.01
CA ALA A 19 5.32 7.72 3.75
C ALA A 19 6.70 7.64 4.42
N ILE A 20 6.75 7.23 5.69
CA ILE A 20 7.99 7.04 6.46
C ILE A 20 8.88 5.97 5.81
N ALA A 21 8.30 4.81 5.45
CA ALA A 21 9.03 3.73 4.81
C ALA A 21 9.64 4.13 3.46
N LEU A 22 9.03 5.12 2.78
CA LEU A 22 9.51 5.69 1.52
C LEU A 22 10.43 6.92 1.71
N GLY A 23 10.83 7.23 2.94
CA GLY A 23 11.75 8.34 3.24
C GLY A 23 11.10 9.72 3.29
N HIS A 24 9.76 9.80 3.31
CA HIS A 24 9.04 11.07 3.42
C HIS A 24 8.69 11.38 4.88
N LYS A 25 8.94 12.64 5.29
CA LYS A 25 8.49 13.14 6.61
C LYS A 25 6.98 13.17 6.77
N ASN A 26 6.25 13.39 5.67
CA ASN A 26 4.80 13.53 5.63
C ASN A 26 4.21 12.79 4.44
N LEU A 27 2.90 12.50 4.52
CA LEU A 27 2.17 11.88 3.42
C LEU A 27 2.12 12.81 2.19
N SER A 28 2.90 12.48 1.17
CA SER A 28 2.93 13.25 -0.07
C SER A 28 1.63 13.13 -0.85
N GLY A 29 1.33 14.15 -1.67
CA GLY A 29 0.16 14.12 -2.57
C GLY A 29 0.20 12.95 -3.55
N ASN A 30 1.39 12.52 -3.96
CA ASN A 30 1.59 11.39 -4.85
C ASN A 30 1.18 10.08 -4.18
N ILE A 31 1.62 9.83 -2.93
CA ILE A 31 1.21 8.64 -2.17
C ILE A 31 -0.30 8.67 -1.93
N ARG A 32 -0.86 9.82 -1.54
CA ARG A 32 -2.31 9.99 -1.31
C ARG A 32 -3.14 9.63 -2.54
N LYS A 33 -2.67 10.02 -3.74
CA LYS A 33 -3.34 9.69 -5.01
C LYS A 33 -3.10 8.24 -5.44
N ALA A 34 -1.94 7.66 -5.12
CA ALA A 34 -1.58 6.29 -5.53
C ALA A 34 -2.36 5.22 -4.77
N LEU A 35 -2.55 5.38 -3.46
CA LEU A 35 -3.24 4.40 -2.61
C LEU A 35 -4.64 3.98 -3.13
N PRO A 36 -5.57 4.89 -3.45
CA PRO A 36 -6.87 4.50 -4.00
C PRO A 36 -6.76 3.86 -5.40
N ARG A 37 -5.79 4.27 -6.23
CA ARG A 37 -5.57 3.63 -7.54
C ARG A 37 -5.09 2.19 -7.38
N LEU A 38 -4.17 1.94 -6.45
CA LEU A 38 -3.66 0.60 -6.15
C LEU A 38 -4.73 -0.32 -5.56
N ILE A 39 -5.63 0.22 -4.73
CA ILE A 39 -6.82 -0.52 -4.28
C ILE A 39 -7.74 -0.84 -5.46
N LYS A 40 -8.05 0.15 -6.31
CA LYS A 40 -8.90 -0.06 -7.49
C LYS A 40 -8.31 -1.08 -8.47
N ALA A 41 -6.97 -1.13 -8.58
CA ALA A 41 -6.25 -2.11 -9.38
C ALA A 41 -6.18 -3.52 -8.73
N GLY A 42 -6.74 -3.68 -7.52
CA GLY A 42 -6.73 -4.94 -6.79
C GLY A 42 -5.35 -5.36 -6.31
N LEU A 43 -4.40 -4.43 -6.15
CA LEU A 43 -3.03 -4.69 -5.69
C LEU A 43 -2.87 -4.47 -4.18
N LEU A 44 -3.67 -3.55 -3.63
CA LEU A 44 -3.81 -3.32 -2.20
C LEU A 44 -5.25 -3.51 -1.76
N GLN A 45 -5.43 -3.77 -0.47
CA GLN A 45 -6.74 -3.72 0.16
C GLN A 45 -6.64 -3.17 1.58
N TYR A 46 -7.78 -2.74 2.09
CA TYR A 46 -7.95 -2.34 3.48
C TYR A 46 -7.91 -3.55 4.42
N THR A 47 -7.31 -3.38 5.60
CA THR A 47 -7.33 -4.38 6.68
C THR A 47 -8.65 -4.42 7.45
N ILE A 48 -9.34 -3.28 7.58
CA ILE A 48 -10.64 -3.16 8.27
C ILE A 48 -11.73 -2.65 7.28
N PRO A 49 -12.18 -3.49 6.32
CA PRO A 49 -13.10 -3.05 5.28
C PRO A 49 -14.43 -2.48 5.82
N ASP A 50 -14.94 -3.00 6.94
CA ASP A 50 -16.22 -2.59 7.53
C ASP A 50 -16.17 -1.20 8.20
N LYS A 51 -14.97 -0.70 8.50
CA LYS A 51 -14.76 0.60 9.15
C LYS A 51 -13.75 1.43 8.37
N PRO A 52 -14.11 1.91 7.16
CA PRO A 52 -13.17 2.58 6.24
C PRO A 52 -12.58 3.89 6.79
N ARG A 53 -13.25 4.50 7.78
CA ARG A 53 -12.77 5.72 8.48
C ARG A 53 -12.00 5.42 9.77
N SER A 54 -11.71 4.15 10.07
CA SER A 54 -10.98 3.77 11.27
C SER A 54 -9.59 4.39 11.29
N ARG A 55 -9.19 4.93 12.44
CA ARG A 55 -7.81 5.41 12.67
C ARG A 55 -6.78 4.28 12.61
N LEU A 56 -7.22 3.03 12.79
CA LEU A 56 -6.38 1.82 12.70
C LEU A 56 -6.38 1.21 11.30
N GLN A 57 -6.99 1.88 10.31
CA GLN A 57 -7.02 1.41 8.94
C GLN A 57 -5.60 1.32 8.37
N LYS A 58 -5.25 0.16 7.83
CA LYS A 58 -4.00 -0.07 7.11
C LYS A 58 -4.27 -0.62 5.70
N TYR A 59 -3.22 -0.62 4.90
CA TYR A 59 -3.15 -1.17 3.56
C TYR A 59 -2.32 -2.45 3.62
N ARG A 60 -2.79 -3.53 2.99
CA ARG A 60 -2.04 -4.77 2.82
C ARG A 60 -2.03 -5.18 1.35
N LEU A 61 -1.00 -5.90 0.92
CA LEU A 61 -1.01 -6.53 -0.40
C LEU A 61 -2.14 -7.57 -0.50
N THR A 62 -2.78 -7.57 -1.66
CA THR A 62 -3.57 -8.70 -2.14
C THR A 62 -2.63 -9.77 -2.71
N ASP A 63 -3.18 -10.92 -3.06
CA ASP A 63 -2.39 -11.98 -3.70
C ASP A 63 -1.93 -11.56 -5.10
N ARG A 64 -2.79 -10.86 -5.85
CA ARG A 64 -2.41 -10.20 -7.11
C ARG A 64 -1.27 -9.20 -6.93
N GLY A 65 -1.29 -8.42 -5.84
CA GLY A 65 -0.21 -7.49 -5.50
C GLY A 65 1.11 -8.20 -5.22
N ARG A 66 1.08 -9.34 -4.52
CA ARG A 66 2.25 -10.19 -4.28
C ARG A 66 2.79 -10.79 -5.57
N GLU A 67 1.92 -11.36 -6.41
CA GLU A 67 2.31 -11.91 -7.71
C GLU A 67 2.98 -10.88 -8.61
N MET A 68 2.43 -9.65 -8.64
CA MET A 68 3.02 -8.55 -9.41
C MET A 68 4.46 -8.25 -8.95
N LEU A 69 4.69 -8.18 -7.64
CA LEU A 69 6.04 -7.93 -7.10
C LEU A 69 7.01 -9.06 -7.46
N ASN A 70 6.57 -10.32 -7.35
CA ASN A 70 7.38 -11.48 -7.71
C ASN A 70 7.77 -11.44 -9.19
N LYS A 71 6.81 -11.14 -10.10
CA LYS A 71 7.07 -11.02 -11.54
C LYS A 71 8.08 -9.92 -11.87
N ILE A 72 8.10 -8.83 -11.11
CA ILE A 72 9.04 -7.72 -11.33
C ILE A 72 10.43 -8.03 -10.74
N GLY A 73 10.52 -8.84 -9.68
CA GLY A 73 11.78 -9.21 -9.03
C GLY A 73 12.52 -10.37 -9.70
N SER A 74 11.85 -11.15 -10.55
CA SER A 74 12.44 -12.28 -11.29
C SER A 74 13.01 -11.88 -12.67
N ASN A 75 13.50 -10.66 -12.83
CA ASN A 75 14.09 -10.18 -14.09
C ASN A 75 15.41 -9.44 -13.86
#